data_AF-A0A2N9MRR4-F1
#
_entry.id   AF-A0A2N9MRR4-F1
#
_cell.length_a   1.000
_cell.length_b   1.000
_cell.length_c   1.000
_cell.angle_alpha   90.00
_cell.angle_beta   90.00
_cell.angle_gamma   90.00
#
_symmetry.space_group_name_H-M   'P 1'
#
loop_
_entity.id
_entity.type
_entity.pdbx_description
1 polymer ?
#
loop_
_entity_poly.entity_id
_entity_poly.type
_entity_poly.pdbx_seq_one_letter_code
_entity_poly.pdbx_strand_id
1 'polypeptide(L)' 'MPPVGSIYDLPVYLDSSLASEPEIVFNAGTHREAIHMRTADYRKLVSPMVVSLARTETPRHGW' A
#
# COMPACT_ATOMS: atom_id res chain seq x y z
N MET A 1 -2.35 -3.65 -12.79
CA MET A 1 -2.28 -2.19 -12.63
C MET A 1 -1.52 -1.86 -11.35
N PRO A 2 -0.39 -1.13 -11.43
CA PRO A 2 0.32 -0.66 -10.25
C PRO A 2 -0.51 0.41 -9.53
N PRO A 3 -0.46 0.52 -8.19
CA PRO A 3 -1.22 1.48 -7.39
C PRO A 3 -0.71 2.93 -7.49
N VAL A 4 -0.22 3.35 -8.66
CA VAL A 4 0.24 4.72 -8.96
C VAL A 4 -0.91 5.59 -9.46
N GLY A 5 -2.03 5.62 -8.73
CA GLY A 5 -3.25 6.32 -9.15
C GLY A 5 -3.09 7.81 -9.44
N SER A 6 -2.06 8.46 -8.89
CA SER A 6 -1.76 9.89 -9.11
C SER A 6 -1.54 10.24 -10.60
N ILE A 7 -1.02 9.32 -11.41
CA ILE A 7 -0.83 9.56 -12.86
C ILE A 7 -2.13 9.47 -13.66
N TYR A 8 -3.21 8.99 -13.04
CA TYR A 8 -4.54 8.84 -13.62
C TYR A 8 -5.56 9.78 -12.95
N ASP A 9 -5.12 10.76 -12.16
CA ASP A 9 -5.98 11.67 -11.38
C ASP A 9 -6.94 10.93 -10.43
N LEU A 10 -6.51 9.77 -9.93
CA LEU A 10 -7.28 8.96 -8.98
C LEU A 10 -6.71 9.12 -7.56
N PRO A 11 -7.56 9.31 -6.54
CA PRO A 11 -7.11 9.37 -5.17
C PRO A 11 -6.51 8.02 -4.75
N VAL A 12 -5.37 8.07 -4.08
CA VAL A 12 -4.70 6.88 -3.56
C VAL A 12 -4.79 6.87 -2.05
N TYR A 13 -5.23 5.74 -1.50
CA TYR A 13 -5.28 5.47 -0.07
C TYR A 13 -4.22 4.44 0.28
N LEU A 14 -3.53 4.65 1.40
CA LEU A 14 -2.54 3.74 1.94
C LEU A 14 -2.95 3.33 3.35
N ASP A 15 -2.96 2.03 3.63
CA ASP A 15 -3.26 1.55 4.98
C ASP A 15 -2.19 2.02 5.98
N SER A 16 -2.62 2.42 7.18
CA SER A 16 -1.73 2.92 8.24
C SER A 16 -0.69 1.90 8.70
N SER A 17 -1.01 0.60 8.70
CA SER A 17 -0.04 -0.45 9.03
C SER A 17 1.04 -0.53 7.96
N LEU A 18 0.65 -0.52 6.68
CA LEU A 18 1.58 -0.54 5.56
C LEU A 18 2.41 0.75 5.46
N ALA A 19 1.85 1.90 5.84
CA ALA A 19 2.56 3.17 5.89
C ALA A 19 3.70 3.22 6.93
N SER A 20 3.68 2.29 7.88
CA SER A 20 4.69 2.14 8.95
C SER A 20 5.83 1.19 8.54
N GLU A 21 5.65 0.39 7.50
CA GLU A 21 6.67 -0.53 6.99
C GLU A 21 7.78 0.23 6.24
N PRO A 22 9.05 -0.23 6.32
CA PRO A 22 10.17 0.43 5.65
C PRO A 22 10.11 0.28 4.12
N GLU A 23 9.55 -0.82 3.62
CA GLU A 23 9.45 -1.16 2.20
C GLU A 23 8.02 -1.62 1.88
N ILE A 24 7.55 -1.31 0.68
CA ILE A 24 6.33 -1.88 0.11
C ILE A 24 6.63 -2.63 -1.18
N VAL A 25 5.76 -3.59 -1.48
CA VAL A 25 5.78 -4.35 -2.72
C VAL A 25 4.43 -4.27 -3.40
N PHE A 26 4.41 -3.98 -4.69
CA PHE A 26 3.19 -3.97 -5.50
C PHE A 26 3.47 -4.46 -6.93
N ASN A 27 2.43 -4.81 -7.67
CA ASN A 27 2.56 -5.31 -9.03
C ASN A 27 3.04 -4.24 -10.02
N ALA A 28 3.95 -4.57 -10.92
CA ALA A 28 4.51 -3.64 -11.91
C ALA A 28 3.62 -3.42 -13.15
N GLY A 29 2.31 -3.67 -13.04
CA GLY A 29 1.37 -3.62 -14.16
C GLY A 29 1.00 -4.97 -14.77
N THR A 30 1.80 -6.02 -14.54
CA THR A 30 1.48 -7.41 -14.90
C THR A 30 1.26 -8.27 -13.64
N HIS A 31 0.77 -9.50 -13.80
CA HIS A 31 0.63 -10.46 -12.68
C HIS A 31 1.94 -11.17 -12.32
N ARG A 32 3.02 -10.90 -13.06
CA ARG A 32 4.29 -11.65 -12.96
C ARG A 32 5.44 -10.83 -12.39
N GLU A 33 5.28 -9.51 -12.39
CA GLU A 33 6.33 -8.57 -12.01
C GLU A 33 5.89 -7.74 -10.81
N ALA A 34 6.83 -7.50 -9.91
CA ALA A 34 6.62 -6.71 -8.71
C ALA A 34 7.72 -5.65 -8.57
N ILE A 35 7.35 -4.49 -8.03
CA ILE A 35 8.27 -3.41 -7.66
C ILE A 35 8.41 -3.44 -6.15
N HIS A 36 9.66 -3.47 -5.70
CA HIS A 36 10.05 -3.26 -4.31
C HIS A 36 10.56 -1.83 -4.18
N MET A 37 10.02 -1.05 -3.24
CA MET A 37 10.52 0.30 -2.99
C MET A 37 10.30 0.75 -1.56
N ARG A 38 11.14 1.69 -1.11
CA ARG A 38 10.95 2.33 0.20
C ARG A 38 9.59 3.02 0.25
N THR A 39 8.85 2.76 1.32
CA THR A 39 7.53 3.36 1.57
C THR A 39 7.59 4.88 1.55
N ALA A 40 8.68 5.46 2.08
CA ALA A 40 8.92 6.90 2.06
C ALA A 40 9.01 7.49 0.65
N ASP A 41 9.63 6.77 -0.29
CA ASP A 41 9.76 7.22 -1.67
C ASP A 41 8.43 7.07 -2.42
N TYR A 42 7.69 5.99 -2.15
CA TYR A 42 6.34 5.81 -2.68
C TYR A 42 5.40 6.94 -2.23
N ARG A 43 5.43 7.31 -0.94
CA ARG A 43 4.61 8.40 -0.40
C ARG A 43 4.92 9.74 -1.05
N LYS A 44 6.19 10.02 -1.34
CA LYS A 44 6.59 11.23 -2.09
C LYS A 44 6.08 11.19 -3.53
N LEU A 45 6.13 10.04 -4.18
CA LEU A 45 5.74 9.87 -5.58
C LEU A 45 4.23 10.01 -5.79
N VAL A 46 3.43 9.42 -4.89
CA VAL A 46 1.98 9.27 -5.09
C VAL A 46 1.15 10.17 -4.17
N SER A 47 1.74 10.70 -3.10
CA SER A 47 1.06 11.53 -2.08
C SER A 47 -0.26 10.91 -1.56
N PRO A 48 -0.24 9.64 -1.08
CA PRO A 48 -1.47 8.95 -0.69
C PRO A 48 -2.06 9.48 0.62
N MET A 49 -3.37 9.36 0.78
CA MET A 49 -4.06 9.55 2.06
C MET A 49 -3.86 8.31 2.93
N VAL A 50 -3.25 8.48 4.10
CA VAL A 50 -3.05 7.37 5.05
C VAL A 50 -4.31 7.19 5.89
N VAL A 51 -4.91 6.00 5.85
CA VAL A 51 -6.14 5.66 6.59
C VAL A 51 -6.06 4.23 7.14
N SER A 52 -6.87 3.90 8.15
CA SER A 52 -6.97 2.51 8.64
C SER A 52 -7.99 1.74 7.80
N LEU A 53 -7.52 0.81 6.98
CA LEU A 53 -8.33 0.00 6.04
C LEU A 53 -8.41 -1.46 6.48
N ALA A 54 -7.29 -2.01 6.96
CA ALA A 54 -7.19 -3.43 7.30
C ALA A 54 -8.09 -3.75 8.51
N ARG A 55 -8.95 -4.77 8.35
CA ARG A 55 -9.65 -5.35 9.49
C ARG A 55 -8.62 -6.07 10.35
N THR A 56 -8.39 -5.58 11.57
CA THR A 56 -7.60 -6.32 12.55
C THR A 56 -8.32 -7.62 12.86
N GLU A 57 -7.65 -8.76 12.69
CA GLU A 57 -8.21 -10.04 13.12
C GLU A 57 -8.49 -9.98 14.62
N THR A 58 -9.76 -10.21 15.02
CA THR A 58 -10.06 -10.49 16.42
C THR A 58 -9.35 -11.79 16.78
N PRO A 59 -8.49 -11.82 17.82
CA PRO A 59 -7.87 -13.06 18.25
C PRO A 59 -8.97 -14.08 18.52
N ARG A 60 -8.98 -15.18 17.77
CA ARG A 60 -9.85 -16.32 18.09
C ARG A 60 -9.25 -17.00 19.32
N HIS A 61 -9.75 -16.61 20.50
CA HIS A 61 -9.54 -17.37 21.72
C HIS A 61 -10.35 -18.67 21.65
N GLY A 62 -9.69 -19.81 21.87
CA GLY A 62 -10.28 -21.15 21.98
C GLY A 62 -9.72 -22.07 20.89
N TRP A 63 -8.93 -23.10 21.20
CA TRP A 63 -9.03 -24.07 22.30
C TRP A 63 -7.67 -24.39 22.94
#